data_AF-A0A1Q7GWT4-F1
#
_entry.id   AF-A0A1Q7GWT4-F1
#
_cell.length_a   1.000
_cell.length_b   1.000
_cell.length_c   1.000
_cell.angle_alpha   90.00
_cell.angle_beta   90.00
_cell.angle_gamma   90.00
#
_symmetry.space_group_name_H-M   'P 1'
#
loop_
_entity.id
_entity.type
_entity.pdbx_description
1 polymer ?
#
loop_
_entity_poly.entity_id
_entity_poly.type
_entity_poly.pdbx_seq_one_letter_code
_entity_poly.pdbx_strand_id
1 'polypeptide(L)' 'MYRLGGQVWVADYKTDRVRDEEVGRRAAEYHLQAKIYKEAVSRCLGVDKVGFQFLFLRNGKAVEV' A
#
# COMPACT_ATOMS: atom_id res chain seq x y z
N MET A 1 2.63 -3.48 -8.91
CA MET A 1 1.89 -4.69 -8.48
C MET A 1 2.77 -5.90 -8.74
N TYR A 2 2.78 -6.89 -7.85
CA TYR A 2 3.58 -8.12 -7.98
C TYR A 2 2.86 -9.30 -7.32
N ARG A 3 3.38 -10.52 -7.50
CA ARG A 3 2.90 -11.72 -6.80
C ARG A 3 3.99 -12.24 -5.87
N LEU A 4 3.63 -12.54 -4.63
CA LEU A 4 4.52 -13.10 -3.62
C LEU A 4 3.75 -14.12 -2.79
N GLY A 5 4.28 -15.34 -2.66
CA GLY A 5 3.61 -16.43 -1.93
C GLY A 5 2.21 -16.76 -2.46
N GLY A 6 1.97 -16.59 -3.77
CA GLY A 6 0.67 -16.79 -4.39
C GLY A 6 -0.31 -15.61 -4.26
N GLN A 7 -0.04 -14.63 -3.40
CA GLN A 7 -0.89 -13.44 -3.20
C GLN A 7 -0.49 -12.29 -4.13
N VAL A 8 -1.49 -11.54 -4.63
CA VAL A 8 -1.26 -10.30 -5.40
C VAL A 8 -1.05 -9.15 -4.42
N TRP A 9 -0.04 -8.32 -4.69
CA TRP A 9 0.33 -7.16 -3.88
C TRP A 9 0.36 -5.88 -4.70
N VAL A 10 -0.21 -4.81 -4.15
CA VAL A 10 -0.03 -3.45 -4.64
C VAL A 10 0.97 -2.73 -3.74
N ALA A 11 1.97 -2.11 -4.35
CA ALA A 11 2.92 -1.23 -3.67
C ALA A 11 2.78 0.17 -4.26
N ASP A 12 2.48 1.13 -3.40
CA ASP A 12 2.32 2.54 -3.76
C ASP A 12 3.47 3.35 -3.14
N TYR A 13 4.22 4.05 -3.98
CA TYR A 13 5.40 4.80 -3.58
C TYR A 13 5.03 6.22 -3.18
N LYS A 14 5.45 6.63 -1.98
CA LYS A 14 5.24 7.95 -1.40
C LYS A 14 6.56 8.68 -1.23
N THR A 15 6.60 9.94 -1.68
CA THR A 15 7.78 10.82 -1.59
C THR A 15 7.64 11.88 -0.50
N ASP A 16 6.64 11.72 0.37
CA ASP A 16 6.32 12.59 1.50
C ASP A 16 7.56 12.92 2.33
N ARG A 17 7.61 14.17 2.79
CA ARG A 17 8.61 14.63 3.76
C ARG A 17 7.98 14.54 5.14
N VAL A 18 8.15 13.40 5.78
CA VAL A 18 7.67 13.13 7.15
C VAL A 18 8.81 12.52 7.96
N ARG A 19 8.80 12.75 9.28
CA ARG A 19 9.74 12.07 10.18
C ARG A 19 9.36 10.61 10.31
N ASP A 20 10.32 9.82 10.77
CA ASP A 20 10.21 8.39 10.91
C ASP A 20 9.07 7.95 11.84
N GLU A 21 8.76 8.76 12.86
CA GLU A 21 7.69 8.52 13.82
C GLU A 21 6.31 8.87 13.25
N GLU A 22 6.26 9.66 12.18
CA GLU A 22 5.03 10.17 11.57
C GLU A 22 4.55 9.29 10.41
N VAL A 23 5.39 8.37 9.90
CA VAL A 23 5.11 7.51 8.75
C VAL A 23 3.80 6.74 8.92
N GLY A 24 3.55 6.15 10.09
CA GLY A 24 2.30 5.41 10.35
C GLY A 24 1.06 6.32 10.28
N ARG A 25 1.15 7.52 10.87
CA ARG A 25 0.06 8.51 10.83
C ARG A 25 -0.20 9.00 9.41
N ARG A 26 0.85 9.28 8.64
CA ARG A 26 0.75 9.69 7.23
C ARG A 26 0.18 8.56 6.36
N ALA A 27 0.56 7.30 6.59
CA ALA A 27 -0.02 6.16 5.89
C ALA A 27 -1.55 6.05 6.11
N ALA A 28 -2.03 6.31 7.33
CA ALA A 28 -3.46 6.29 7.65
C ALA A 28 -4.28 7.35 6.87
N GLU A 29 -3.67 8.49 6.53
CA GLU A 29 -4.30 9.51 5.69
C GLU A 29 -4.62 8.97 4.27
N TYR A 30 -3.93 7.93 3.81
CA TYR A 30 -4.16 7.27 2.51
C TYR A 30 -5.10 6.05 2.56
N HIS A 31 -5.78 5.77 3.67
CA HIS A 31 -6.60 4.55 3.83
C HIS A 31 -7.66 4.38 2.70
N LEU A 32 -8.31 5.47 2.28
CA LEU A 32 -9.33 5.42 1.23
C LEU A 32 -8.74 5.02 -0.12
N GLN A 33 -7.53 5.51 -0.43
CA GLN A 33 -6.81 5.13 -1.65
C GLN A 33 -6.48 3.64 -1.64
N ALA A 34 -5.93 3.12 -0.53
CA ALA A 34 -5.66 1.69 -0.39
C ALA A 34 -6.92 0.84 -0.58
N LYS A 35 -8.05 1.25 0.03
CA LYS A 35 -9.35 0.57 -0.12
C LYS A 35 -9.81 0.52 -1.58
N ILE A 36 -9.75 1.65 -2.30
CA ILE A 36 -10.16 1.72 -3.70
C ILE A 36 -9.26 0.84 -4.58
N TYR A 37 -7.95 0.87 -4.37
CA TYR A 37 -7.01 0.08 -5.17
C TYR A 37 -7.16 -1.43 -4.91
N LYS A 38 -7.32 -1.85 -3.65
CA LYS A 38 -7.58 -3.26 -3.30
C LYS A 38 -8.86 -3.76 -3.99
N GLU A 39 -9.93 -2.97 -3.95
CA GLU A 39 -11.21 -3.31 -4.59
C GLU A 39 -11.08 -3.41 -6.11
N ALA A 40 -10.46 -2.42 -6.74
CA ALA A 40 -10.27 -2.40 -8.19
C ALA A 40 -9.45 -3.61 -8.67
N VAL A 41 -8.34 -3.92 -7.99
CA VAL A 41 -7.50 -5.07 -8.34
C VAL A 41 -8.25 -6.38 -8.11
N SER A 42 -8.98 -6.51 -7.00
CA SER A 42 -9.80 -7.69 -6.72
C SER A 42 -10.81 -7.96 -7.84
N ARG A 43 -11.58 -6.95 -8.23
CA ARG A 43 -12.59 -7.05 -9.30
C ARG A 43 -11.98 -7.33 -10.67
N CYS A 44 -10.92 -6.63 -11.04
CA CYS A 44 -10.31 -6.76 -12.38
C CYS A 44 -9.57 -8.08 -12.57
N LEU A 45 -9.01 -8.66 -11.50
CA LEU A 45 -8.23 -9.89 -11.58
C LEU A 45 -8.98 -11.12 -11.06
N GLY A 46 -10.19 -10.96 -10.52
CA GLY A 46 -10.97 -12.04 -9.93
C GLY A 46 -10.27 -12.73 -8.75
N VAL A 47 -9.62 -11.94 -7.88
CA VAL A 47 -8.89 -12.45 -6.72
C VAL A 47 -9.51 -11.97 -5.41
N ASP A 48 -9.63 -12.86 -4.43
CA ASP A 48 -10.31 -12.54 -3.16
C ASP A 48 -9.44 -11.73 -2.19
N LYS A 49 -8.11 -11.81 -2.32
CA LYS A 49 -7.15 -11.15 -1.42
C LYS A 49 -6.09 -10.39 -2.19
N VAL A 50 -5.98 -9.11 -1.87
CA VAL A 50 -4.96 -8.20 -2.39
C VAL A 50 -4.21 -7.61 -1.19
N GLY A 51 -2.91 -7.87 -1.09
CA GLY A 51 -2.05 -7.18 -0.13
C GLY A 51 -1.76 -5.75 -0.59
N PHE A 52 -1.57 -4.83 0.34
CA PHE A 52 -1.27 -3.44 0.01
C PHE A 52 -0.19 -2.89 0.92
N GLN A 53 0.76 -2.16 0.36
CA GLN A 53 1.77 -1.44 1.12
C GLN A 53 2.03 -0.04 0.57
N PHE A 54 2.24 0.91 1.48
CA PHE A 54 2.82 2.21 1.18
C PHE A 54 4.34 2.17 1.41
N LEU A 55 5.11 2.60 0.42
CA LEU A 55 6.56 2.65 0.46
C LEU A 55 7.04 4.11 0.52
N PHE A 56 7.45 4.56 1.70
CA PHE A 56 7.96 5.90 1.94
C PHE A 56 9.43 5.97 1.55
N LEU A 57 9.69 6.46 0.33
CA LEU A 57 11.01 6.41 -0.31
C LEU A 57 12.09 7.19 0.44
N ARG A 58 11.73 8.31 1.09
CA ARG A 58 12.67 9.15 1.82
C ARG A 58 13.10 8.54 3.15
N ASN A 59 12.21 7.78 3.78
CA ASN A 59 12.45 7.12 5.06
C ASN A 59 12.96 5.68 4.89
N GLY A 60 12.77 5.09 3.71
CA GLY A 60 13.07 3.67 3.47
C GLY A 60 12.11 2.73 4.22
N LYS A 61 10.89 3.20 4.53
CA LYS A 61 9.91 2.44 5.34
C LYS A 61 8.76 1.92 4.49
N ALA A 62 8.30 0.72 4.83
CA ALA A 62 7.09 0.10 4.29
C ALA A 62 6.01 0.05 5.38
N VAL A 63 4.77 0.39 5.02
CA VAL A 63 3.59 0.25 5.88
C VAL A 63 2.54 -0.59 5.15
N GLU A 64 2.27 -1.77 5.67
CA GLU A 64 1.21 -2.65 5.19
C GLU A 64 -0.16 -2.25 5.74
N VAL A 65 -1.22 -2.39 4.93
CA VAL A 65 -2.62 -2.00 5.22
C VAL A 65 -3.65 -2.93 4.57
#